data_AF-A0A916VKX2-F1
#
_entry.id   AF-A0A916VKX2-F1
#
_cell.length_a   1.000
_cell.length_b   1.000
_cell.length_c   1.000
_cell.angle_alpha   90.00
_cell.angle_beta   90.00
_cell.angle_gamma   90.00
#
_symmetry.space_group_name_H-M   'P 1'
#
loop_
_entity.id
_entity.type
_entity.pdbx_description
1 polymer ?
#
loop_
_entity_poly.entity_id
_entity_poly.type
_entity_poly.pdbx_seq_one_letter_code
_entity_poly.pdbx_strand_id
1 'polypeptide(L)' 'MINDNNQLPKKDSIVTETDEQLQTLLEAIPGLVSWISSDLYYLGVNKHLAEIYKLSPEQFIGKRLVF' A
#
# COMPACT_ATOMS: atom_id res chain seq x y z
N MET A 1 -6.63 43.19 9.20
CA MET A 1 -6.78 42.26 10.35
C MET A 1 -7.79 41.19 9.94
N ILE A 2 -7.37 39.91 10.01
CA ILE A 2 -8.13 38.60 10.01
C ILE A 2 -9.11 38.37 8.83
N ASN A 3 -8.90 37.55 7.79
CA ASN A 3 -8.68 36.10 7.59
C ASN A 3 -9.92 35.19 7.80
N ASP A 4 -10.60 34.80 6.71
CA ASP A 4 -11.56 33.68 6.65
C ASP A 4 -11.31 32.82 5.40
N ASN A 5 -10.09 32.30 5.28
CA ASN A 5 -9.81 31.16 4.40
C ASN A 5 -10.04 29.85 5.17
N ASN A 6 -11.28 29.59 5.59
CA ASN A 6 -11.66 28.26 6.06
C ASN A 6 -12.23 27.44 4.90
N GLN A 7 -11.40 27.20 3.89
CA GLN A 7 -11.62 26.10 2.97
C GLN A 7 -10.88 24.91 3.59
N LEU A 8 -11.62 23.96 4.20
CA LEU A 8 -11.06 22.66 4.55
C LEU A 8 -10.34 22.13 3.30
N PRO A 9 -9.02 21.86 3.32
CA PRO A 9 -8.41 21.14 2.23
C PRO A 9 -9.09 19.77 2.18
N LYS A 10 -9.77 19.51 1.06
CA LYS A 10 -10.46 18.26 0.77
C LYS A 10 -9.52 17.11 1.09
N LYS A 11 -10.00 16.23 1.96
CA LYS A 11 -9.29 15.08 2.53
C LYS A 11 -9.14 13.95 1.49
N ASP A 12 -8.71 14.26 0.27
CA ASP A 12 -8.65 13.30 -0.85
C ASP A 12 -7.43 13.55 -1.75
N SER A 13 -6.30 14.02 -1.21
CA SER A 13 -5.09 14.27 -2.02
C SER A 13 -3.79 13.80 -1.38
N ILE A 14 -3.84 13.10 -0.25
CA ILE A 14 -2.66 12.55 0.43
C ILE A 14 -2.62 11.02 0.42
N VAL A 15 -3.34 10.36 -0.49
CA VAL A 15 -3.40 8.89 -0.52
C VAL A 15 -2.64 8.31 -1.71
N THR A 16 -2.41 9.05 -2.79
CA THR A 16 -1.72 8.51 -3.97
C THR A 16 -0.20 8.68 -3.91
N GLU A 17 0.30 9.74 -3.29
CA GLU A 17 1.75 10.04 -3.26
C GLU A 17 2.52 9.12 -2.29
N THR A 18 1.85 8.62 -1.26
CA THR A 18 2.44 7.69 -0.28
C THR A 18 2.55 6.27 -0.84
N ASP A 19 1.64 5.86 -1.71
CA ASP A 19 1.65 4.53 -2.33
C ASP A 19 2.77 4.40 -3.39
N GLU A 20 3.02 5.44 -4.19
CA GLU A 20 4.05 5.43 -5.24
C GLU A 20 5.48 5.40 -4.67
N GLN A 21 5.73 6.14 -3.58
CA GLN A 21 7.04 6.15 -2.91
C GLN A 21 7.34 4.80 -2.25
N LEU A 22 6.32 4.14 -1.69
CA LEU A 22 6.46 2.79 -1.15
C LEU A 22 6.69 1.76 -2.26
N GLN A 23 6.01 1.88 -3.41
CA GLN A 23 6.24 1.00 -4.56
C GLN A 23 7.67 1.08 -5.07
N THR A 24 8.24 2.27 -5.19
CA THR A 24 9.63 2.44 -5.66
C THR A 24 10.64 1.78 -4.72
N LEU A 25 10.44 1.91 -3.40
CA LEU A 25 11.30 1.26 -2.40
C LEU A 25 11.16 -0.27 -2.45
N LEU A 26 9.94 -0.77 -2.63
CA LEU A 26 9.65 -2.20 -2.72
C LEU A 26 10.15 -2.84 -4.03
N GLU A 27 10.19 -2.09 -5.13
CA GLU A 27 10.78 -2.54 -6.40
C GLU A 27 12.32 -2.60 -6.34
N ALA A 28 12.95 -1.75 -5.52
CA ALA A 28 14.40 -1.77 -5.33
C ALA A 28 14.90 -2.95 -4.46
N ILE A 29 14.01 -3.62 -3.72
CA ILE A 29 14.35 -4.78 -2.88
C ILE A 29 14.25 -6.05 -3.72
N PRO A 30 15.35 -6.80 -3.94
CA PRO A 30 15.35 -8.05 -4.71
C PRO A 30 14.73 -9.24 -3.94
N GLY A 31 13.87 -8.95 -2.96
CA GLY A 31 13.30 -9.90 -2.01
C GLY A 31 11.78 -9.91 -2.05
N LEU A 32 11.21 -10.96 -1.48
CA LEU A 32 9.76 -11.12 -1.36
C LEU A 32 9.28 -10.38 -0.13
N VAL A 33 8.38 -9.42 -0.33
CA VAL A 33 7.84 -8.59 0.76
C VAL A 33 6.33 -8.67 0.75
N SER A 34 5.75 -9.05 1.89
CA SER A 34 4.32 -8.92 2.17
C SER A 34 4.15 -8.10 3.43
N TRP A 35 3.12 -7.26 3.47
CA TRP A 35 2.69 -6.57 4.67
C TRP A 35 1.29 -7.04 5.04
N ILE A 36 1.11 -7.31 6.33
CA ILE A 36 -0.09 -7.89 6.88
C ILE A 36 -0.61 -6.99 8.01
N SER A 37 -1.91 -7.01 8.24
CA SER A 37 -2.52 -6.37 9.40
C SER A 37 -2.18 -7.16 10.66
N SER A 38 -2.35 -6.53 11.82
CA SER A 38 -2.23 -7.17 13.13
C SER A 38 -3.14 -8.40 13.27
N ASP A 39 -4.25 -8.43 12.54
CA ASP A 39 -5.22 -9.53 12.49
C ASP A 39 -4.81 -10.64 11.48
N LEU A 40 -3.57 -10.63 11.02
CA LEU A 40 -3.01 -11.59 10.06
C LEU A 40 -3.72 -11.60 8.72
N TYR A 41 -4.23 -10.47 8.24
CA TYR A 41 -4.72 -10.36 6.87
C TYR A 41 -3.71 -9.66 6.00
N TYR A 42 -3.49 -10.14 4.78
CA TYR A 42 -2.68 -9.44 3.79
C TYR A 42 -3.28 -8.07 3.50
N LEU A 43 -2.44 -7.05 3.66
CA LEU A 43 -2.73 -5.69 3.22
C LEU A 43 -2.17 -5.45 1.82
N GLY A 44 -1.14 -6.20 1.43
CA GLY A 44 -0.57 -6.19 0.09
C GLY A 44 0.76 -6.94 0.02
N VAL A 45 1.29 -7.02 -1.19
CA VAL A 45 2.56 -7.68 -1.49
C VAL A 45 3.34 -6.84 -2.50
N ASN A 46 4.67 -6.95 -2.51
CA ASN A 46 5.45 -6.31 -3.57
C ASN A 46 5.27 -7.04 -4.90
N LYS A 47 5.54 -6.30 -5.98
CA LYS A 47 5.44 -6.81 -7.36
C LYS A 47 6.27 -8.08 -7.57
N HIS A 48 7.46 -8.16 -6.96
CA HIS A 48 8.31 -9.35 -7.06
C HIS A 48 7.63 -10.60 -6.47
N LEU A 49 6.96 -10.48 -5.32
CA LEU A 49 6.18 -11.58 -4.74
C LEU A 49 4.97 -11.92 -5.62
N ALA A 50 4.22 -10.92 -6.07
CA ALA A 50 3.11 -11.11 -7.00
C ALA A 50 3.52 -11.87 -8.28
N GLU A 51 4.67 -11.53 -8.87
CA GLU A 51 5.23 -12.16 -10.06
C GLU A 51 5.60 -13.64 -9.84
N ILE A 52 6.22 -13.98 -8.70
CA ILE A 52 6.57 -15.38 -8.38
C ILE A 52 5.31 -16.25 -8.27
N TYR A 53 4.28 -15.73 -7.60
CA TYR A 53 3.02 -16.46 -7.43
C TYR A 53 2.11 -16.35 -8.67
N LYS A 54 2.46 -15.53 -9.66
CA LYS A 54 1.65 -15.25 -10.87
C LYS A 54 0.24 -14.77 -10.54
N LEU A 55 0.10 -14.04 -9.44
CA LEU A 55 -1.16 -13.48 -8.95
C LEU A 55 -1.03 -11.97 -8.89
N SER A 56 -2.12 -11.24 -9.10
CA SER A 56 -2.09 -9.80 -8.94
C SER A 56 -2.02 -9.44 -7.44
N PRO A 57 -1.34 -8.35 -7.04
CA PRO A 57 -1.24 -7.94 -5.64
C PRO A 57 -2.60 -7.83 -4.94
N GLU A 58 -3.63 -7.40 -5.67
CA GLU A 58 -5.00 -7.26 -5.19
C GLU A 58 -5.63 -8.61 -4.78
N GLN A 59 -5.18 -9.72 -5.39
CA GLN A 59 -5.66 -11.05 -5.03
C GLN A 59 -5.14 -11.52 -3.67
N PHE A 60 -4.09 -10.88 -3.14
CA PHE A 60 -3.60 -11.15 -1.79
C PHE A 60 -4.42 -10.39 -0.74
N ILE A 61 -4.84 -9.16 -1.05
CA ILE A 61 -5.50 -8.27 -0.09
C ILE A 61 -6.73 -8.94 0.53
N GLY A 62 -6.81 -8.92 1.86
CA GLY A 62 -7.92 -9.49 2.62
C GLY A 62 -7.87 -11.01 2.78
N LYS A 63 -6.90 -11.72 2.17
CA LYS A 63 -6.66 -13.13 2.53
C LYS A 63 -6.03 -13.19 3.91
N ARG A 64 -6.43 -14.17 4.71
CA ARG A 64 -5.75 -14.47 5.97
C ARG A 64 -4.42 -15.14 5.66
N LEU A 65 -3.35 -14.67 6.28
CA LEU A 65 -2.07 -15.35 6.35
C LEU A 65 -2.29 -16.65 7.14
N VAL A 66 -2.22 -17.77 6.43
CA VAL A 66 -2.23 -19.12 7.00
C VAL A 66 -0.89 -19.76 6.66
N PHE A 67 -0.15 -20.16 7.70
CA PHE A 67 1.12 -20.87 7.60
C PHE A 67 0.90 -22.34 7.23
#